data_AF-A0A8H3UQH1-F1
#
_entry.id   AF-A0A8H3UQH1-F1
#
_cell.length_a   1.000
_cell.length_b   1.000
_cell.length_c   1.000
_cell.angle_alpha   90.00
_cell.angle_beta   90.00
_cell.angle_gamma   90.00
#
_symmetry.space_group_name_H-M   'P 1'
#
loop_
_entity.id
_entity.type
_entity.pdbx_description
1 polymer ?
#
loop_
_entity_poly.entity_id
_entity_poly.type
_entity_poly.pdbx_seq_one_letter_code
_entity_poly.pdbx_strand_id
1 'polypeptide(L)'
;MSNPNEQVPLPSSQPSPTTPFNPPILHGPSTPPLVTLTLSKLLDIQCRRYGPKECLIIPWTGARWTYHKLREESINLAKMLVEVGIRPGDRVGVMAGNCEHRDPNAAPWLEEIIILNGEAREYRTYAEAIETGSNLLEDEIEELDSHLGTYEVAMLLFTSGSTGNPKAASLTH
;
A
#
# COMPACT_ATOMS: atom_id res chain seq x y z
N MET A 1 3.26 -1.31 84.53
CA MET A 1 2.32 -1.10 83.41
C MET A 1 2.98 -0.14 82.45
N SER A 2 3.51 -0.64 81.33
CA SER A 2 4.05 0.16 80.22
C SER A 2 3.46 -0.41 78.93
N ASN A 3 2.85 0.46 78.14
CA ASN A 3 1.94 0.14 77.04
C ASN A 3 2.72 -0.38 75.80
N PRO A 4 2.40 -1.56 75.24
CA PRO A 4 3.11 -2.15 74.10
C PRO A 4 2.74 -1.54 72.72
N ASN A 5 2.05 -0.39 72.67
CA ASN A 5 1.58 0.25 71.44
C ASN A 5 2.19 1.64 71.21
N GLU A 6 3.52 1.73 71.17
CA GLU A 6 4.19 2.96 70.73
C GLU A 6 4.53 2.84 69.24
N GLN A 7 3.61 3.30 68.39
CA GLN A 7 3.81 3.37 66.94
C GLN A 7 4.82 4.47 66.61
N VAL A 8 5.97 4.08 66.05
CA VAL A 8 6.94 5.00 65.45
C VAL A 8 6.25 5.75 64.30
N PRO A 9 6.26 7.09 64.24
CA PRO A 9 5.67 7.82 63.13
C PRO A 9 6.45 7.55 61.85
N LEU A 10 5.76 7.16 60.78
CA LEU A 10 6.34 7.07 59.45
C LEU A 10 6.81 8.47 59.01
N PRO A 11 7.99 8.60 58.39
CA PRO A 11 8.43 9.89 57.87
C PRO A 11 7.43 10.39 56.83
N SER A 12 7.02 11.65 56.97
CA SER A 12 6.14 12.33 56.02
C SER A 12 6.74 12.27 54.62
N SER A 13 6.11 11.53 53.70
CA SER A 13 6.49 11.51 52.29
C SER A 13 6.22 12.90 51.70
N GLN A 14 7.27 13.70 51.54
CA GLN A 14 7.16 14.89 50.71
C GLN A 14 6.84 14.47 49.27
N PRO A 15 5.90 15.14 48.58
CA PRO A 15 5.66 14.86 47.17
C PRO A 15 6.93 15.17 46.39
N SER A 16 7.43 14.18 45.65
CA SER A 16 8.52 14.35 44.70
C SER A 16 8.18 15.51 43.76
N PRO A 17 9.12 16.40 43.40
CA PRO A 17 8.86 17.42 42.39
C PRO A 17 8.41 16.73 41.10
N THR A 18 7.16 16.95 40.70
CA THR A 18 6.62 16.49 39.44
C THR A 18 7.25 17.29 38.33
N THR A 19 8.41 16.85 37.84
CA THR A 19 8.95 17.36 36.59
C THR A 19 7.87 17.20 35.52
N PRO A 20 7.42 18.27 34.85
CA PRO A 20 6.40 18.14 33.83
C PRO A 20 6.89 17.16 32.76
N PHE A 21 6.09 16.11 32.51
CA PHE A 21 6.37 15.15 31.45
C PHE A 21 6.28 15.88 30.12
N ASN A 22 7.43 16.20 29.54
CA ASN A 22 7.51 16.75 28.20
C ASN A 22 7.66 15.55 27.25
N PRO A 23 6.60 15.13 26.53
CA PRO A 23 6.71 14.01 25.60
C PRO A 23 7.82 14.30 24.59
N PRO A 24 8.63 13.31 24.20
CA PRO A 24 9.65 13.51 23.17
C PRO A 24 8.94 13.63 21.81
N ILE A 25 8.45 14.83 21.50
CA ILE A 25 7.92 15.17 20.18
C ILE A 25 9.11 15.48 19.29
N LEU A 26 9.47 14.53 18.42
CA LEU A 26 10.46 14.75 17.39
C LEU A 26 9.80 15.40 16.18
N HIS A 27 10.15 16.66 15.89
CA HIS A 27 9.79 17.31 14.65
C HIS A 27 10.84 17.03 13.58
N GLY A 28 10.45 16.38 12.49
CA GLY A 28 11.28 16.27 11.30
C GLY A 28 11.41 17.62 10.58
N PRO A 29 12.41 17.78 9.69
CA PRO A 29 12.54 18.98 8.88
C PRO A 29 11.30 19.18 8.00
N SER A 30 10.72 20.39 8.03
CA SER A 30 9.60 20.80 7.18
C SER A 30 10.04 21.34 5.81
N THR A 31 11.34 21.29 5.54
CA THR A 31 11.95 21.79 4.30
C THR A 31 12.92 20.75 3.74
N PRO A 32 12.81 20.41 2.44
CA PRO A 32 11.76 20.85 1.51
C PRO A 32 10.36 20.37 1.93
N PRO A 33 9.29 21.04 1.47
CA PRO A 33 7.93 20.59 1.76
C PRO A 33 7.72 19.15 1.28
N LEU A 34 6.79 18.44 1.92
CA LEU A 34 6.38 17.12 1.46
C LEU A 34 5.89 17.19 0.02
N VAL A 35 6.26 16.19 -0.75
CA VAL A 35 5.89 16.08 -2.15
C VAL A 35 4.47 15.55 -2.25
N THR A 36 3.61 16.25 -2.98
CA THR A 36 2.22 15.85 -3.21
C THR A 36 2.10 15.21 -4.59
N LEU A 37 2.54 13.96 -4.72
CA LEU A 37 2.50 13.21 -5.97
C LEU A 37 1.84 11.85 -5.76
N THR A 38 0.95 11.46 -6.68
CA THR A 38 0.53 10.07 -6.80
C THR A 38 1.67 9.23 -7.37
N LEU A 39 1.60 7.91 -7.21
CA LEU A 39 2.58 6.97 -7.77
C LEU A 39 2.61 7.05 -9.30
N SER A 40 1.43 7.18 -9.94
CA SER A 40 1.29 7.42 -11.37
C SER A 40 2.07 8.68 -11.78
N LYS A 41 1.87 9.79 -11.06
CA LYS A 41 2.54 11.05 -11.38
C LYS A 41 4.04 11.00 -11.18
N LEU A 42 4.49 10.27 -10.17
CA LEU A 42 5.91 10.01 -9.97
C LEU A 42 6.50 9.25 -11.15
N LEU A 43 5.82 8.19 -11.62
CA LEU A 43 6.26 7.42 -12.79
C LEU A 43 6.32 8.28 -14.06
N ASP A 44 5.33 9.13 -14.30
CA ASP A 44 5.34 10.09 -15.42
C ASP A 44 6.56 11.03 -15.37
N ILE A 45 6.87 11.57 -14.19
CA ILE A 45 8.02 12.45 -14.00
C ILE A 45 9.32 11.69 -14.31
N GLN A 46 9.45 10.45 -13.85
CA GLN A 46 10.62 9.63 -14.16
C GLN A 46 10.70 9.29 -15.65
N CYS A 47 9.57 9.00 -16.32
CA CYS A 47 9.53 8.72 -17.75
C CYS A 47 9.99 9.92 -18.58
N ARG A 48 9.55 11.14 -18.23
CA ARG A 48 10.00 12.36 -18.91
C ARG A 48 11.52 12.57 -18.81
N ARG A 49 12.14 12.14 -17.71
CA ARG A 49 13.57 12.34 -17.45
C ARG A 49 14.45 11.19 -17.94
N TYR A 50 13.95 9.96 -17.85
CA TYR A 50 14.72 8.73 -18.00
C TYR A 50 14.04 7.69 -18.89
N GLY A 51 13.04 8.08 -19.68
CA GLY A 51 12.22 7.23 -20.52
C GLY A 51 12.89 6.01 -21.16
N PRO A 52 13.96 6.18 -21.97
CA PRO A 52 14.63 5.06 -22.62
C PRO A 52 15.59 4.26 -21.72
N LYS A 53 15.80 4.66 -20.46
CA LYS A 53 16.68 3.94 -19.52
C LYS A 53 15.96 2.74 -18.93
N GLU A 54 16.70 1.65 -18.75
CA GLU A 54 16.23 0.45 -18.05
C GLU A 54 15.91 0.74 -16.57
N CYS A 55 14.79 0.24 -16.09
CA CYS A 55 14.31 0.41 -14.71
C CYS A 55 13.89 -0.89 -14.04
N LEU A 56 13.58 -1.93 -14.80
CA LEU A 56 13.19 -3.25 -14.29
C LEU A 56 13.99 -4.33 -15.03
N ILE A 57 14.66 -5.19 -14.28
CA ILE A 57 15.42 -6.33 -14.80
C ILE A 57 15.02 -7.56 -13.98
N ILE A 58 14.51 -8.58 -14.66
CA ILE A 58 14.10 -9.86 -14.05
C ILE A 58 14.99 -10.96 -14.65
N PRO A 59 16.08 -11.35 -13.98
CA PRO A 59 17.08 -12.23 -14.59
C PRO A 59 16.56 -13.61 -15.02
N TRP A 60 15.65 -14.21 -14.25
CA TRP A 60 15.17 -15.58 -14.49
C TRP A 60 14.18 -15.71 -15.65
N THR A 61 13.47 -14.62 -16.01
CA THR A 61 12.67 -14.56 -17.25
C THR A 61 13.40 -13.87 -18.39
N GLY A 62 14.55 -13.24 -18.11
CA GLY A 62 15.29 -12.41 -19.06
C GLY A 62 14.62 -11.06 -19.36
N ALA A 63 13.53 -10.70 -18.68
CA ALA A 63 12.82 -9.45 -18.96
C ALA A 63 13.66 -8.23 -18.55
N ARG A 64 13.70 -7.23 -19.44
CA ARG A 64 14.36 -5.94 -19.22
C ARG A 64 13.46 -4.84 -19.75
N TRP A 65 12.98 -3.96 -18.88
CA TRP A 65 12.05 -2.89 -19.26
C TRP A 65 12.67 -1.52 -19.01
N THR A 66 12.37 -0.61 -19.92
CA THR A 66 12.64 0.82 -19.76
C THR A 66 11.54 1.51 -18.97
N TYR A 67 11.78 2.73 -18.50
CA TYR A 67 10.72 3.55 -17.88
C TYR A 67 9.52 3.73 -18.82
N HIS A 68 9.75 3.97 -20.11
CA HIS A 68 8.66 4.05 -21.09
C HIS A 68 7.85 2.75 -21.16
N LYS A 69 8.52 1.59 -21.18
CA LYS A 69 7.82 0.30 -21.22
C LYS A 69 7.04 0.05 -19.94
N LEU A 70 7.61 0.36 -18.78
CA LEU A 70 6.91 0.25 -17.51
C LEU A 70 5.64 1.11 -17.47
N ARG A 71 5.70 2.35 -17.97
CA ARG A 71 4.54 3.24 -18.06
C ARG A 71 3.47 2.71 -19.02
N GLU A 72 3.87 2.27 -20.20
CA GLU A 72 2.96 1.67 -21.18
C GLU A 72 2.21 0.46 -20.59
N GLU A 73 2.94 -0.47 -19.96
CA GLU A 73 2.33 -1.62 -19.28
C GLU A 73 1.43 -1.21 -18.11
N SER A 74 1.81 -0.18 -17.35
CA SER A 74 0.98 0.33 -16.25
C SER A 74 -0.34 0.91 -16.76
N ILE A 75 -0.31 1.62 -17.90
CA ILE A 75 -1.51 2.19 -18.53
C ILE A 75 -2.40 1.08 -19.07
N ASN A 76 -1.83 0.09 -19.75
CA ASN A 76 -2.60 -1.05 -20.28
C ASN A 76 -3.29 -1.82 -19.14
N LEU A 77 -2.59 -2.02 -18.01
CA LEU A 77 -3.18 -2.59 -16.80
C LEU A 77 -4.33 -1.72 -16.27
N ALA A 78 -4.16 -0.40 -16.20
CA ALA A 78 -5.21 0.52 -15.73
C ALA A 78 -6.45 0.47 -16.63
N LYS A 79 -6.28 0.47 -17.96
CA LYS A 79 -7.39 0.34 -18.92
C LYS A 79 -8.19 -0.93 -18.69
N MET A 80 -7.49 -2.04 -18.53
CA MET A 80 -8.10 -3.33 -18.23
C MET A 80 -8.92 -3.28 -16.94
N LEU A 81 -8.36 -2.71 -15.86
CA LEU A 81 -9.07 -2.63 -14.58
C LEU A 81 -10.38 -1.84 -14.73
N VAL A 82 -10.34 -0.70 -15.43
CA VAL A 82 -11.51 0.13 -15.68
C VAL A 82 -12.57 -0.62 -16.51
N GLU A 83 -12.17 -1.34 -17.55
CA GLU A 83 -13.07 -2.19 -18.37
C GLU A 83 -13.72 -3.31 -17.56
N VAL A 84 -13.00 -3.90 -16.61
CA VAL A 84 -13.55 -4.93 -15.71
C VAL A 84 -14.54 -4.34 -14.69
N GLY A 85 -14.62 -3.01 -14.59
CA GLY A 85 -15.57 -2.31 -13.72
C GLY A 85 -14.94 -1.74 -12.46
N ILE A 86 -13.63 -1.87 -12.28
CA ILE A 86 -12.91 -1.31 -11.13
C ILE A 86 -12.90 0.21 -11.22
N ARG A 87 -13.13 0.86 -10.09
CA ARG A 87 -13.15 2.32 -9.93
C ARG A 87 -12.22 2.75 -8.78
N PRO A 88 -11.80 4.01 -8.74
CA PRO A 88 -11.10 4.57 -7.58
C PRO A 88 -11.84 4.27 -6.27
N GLY A 89 -11.11 3.75 -5.28
CA GLY A 89 -11.65 3.31 -3.99
C GLY A 89 -11.96 1.82 -3.89
N ASP A 90 -12.05 1.11 -5.01
CA ASP A 90 -12.20 -0.35 -5.02
C ASP A 90 -10.90 -1.05 -4.60
N ARG A 91 -11.04 -2.23 -4.00
CA ARG A 91 -9.91 -3.01 -3.48
C ARG A 91 -9.64 -4.19 -4.40
N VAL A 92 -8.52 -4.12 -5.13
CA VAL A 92 -8.06 -5.18 -6.03
C VAL A 92 -7.04 -6.07 -5.31
N GLY A 93 -7.29 -7.37 -5.28
CA GLY A 93 -6.35 -8.37 -4.77
C GLY A 93 -5.40 -8.80 -5.86
N VAL A 94 -4.09 -8.57 -5.64
CA VAL A 94 -3.05 -9.08 -6.54
C VAL A 94 -2.51 -10.38 -5.99
N MET A 95 -2.66 -11.47 -6.75
CA MET A 95 -2.08 -12.75 -6.40
C MET A 95 -0.90 -13.08 -7.33
N ALA A 96 0.30 -13.07 -6.77
CA ALA A 96 1.52 -13.58 -7.38
C ALA A 96 2.04 -14.70 -6.46
N GLY A 97 2.20 -15.92 -6.98
CA GLY A 97 2.43 -17.16 -6.20
C GLY A 97 3.43 -16.99 -5.04
N ASN A 98 3.21 -17.60 -3.86
CA ASN A 98 2.99 -19.03 -3.66
C ASN A 98 1.87 -19.31 -2.64
N CYS A 99 0.74 -19.93 -3.06
CA CYS A 99 -0.30 -20.46 -2.17
C CYS A 99 -1.05 -21.61 -2.84
N GLU A 100 -1.18 -22.74 -2.14
CA GLU A 100 -1.77 -23.99 -2.62
C GLU A 100 -3.22 -24.24 -2.15
N HIS A 101 -3.81 -23.34 -1.34
CA HIS A 101 -5.23 -23.40 -0.96
C HIS A 101 -5.73 -22.09 -0.34
N ARG A 102 -6.98 -21.68 -0.60
CA ARG A 102 -7.64 -20.52 0.03
C ARG A 102 -9.04 -20.87 0.57
N ASP A 103 -9.40 -20.26 1.71
CA ASP A 103 -10.79 -20.06 2.16
C ASP A 103 -11.41 -18.83 1.46
N PRO A 104 -12.46 -19.00 0.64
CA PRO A 104 -13.11 -17.89 -0.07
C PRO A 104 -13.66 -16.82 0.88
N ASN A 105 -13.98 -17.14 2.13
CA ASN A 105 -14.58 -16.22 3.10
C ASN A 105 -13.57 -15.31 3.83
N ALA A 106 -12.26 -15.48 3.61
CA ALA A 106 -11.23 -14.73 4.33
C ALA A 106 -11.21 -13.22 4.03
N ALA A 107 -11.71 -12.80 2.86
CA ALA A 107 -11.75 -11.40 2.43
C ALA A 107 -13.04 -11.11 1.64
N PRO A 108 -14.18 -10.93 2.32
CA PRO A 108 -15.47 -10.69 1.66
C PRO A 108 -15.60 -9.27 1.07
N TRP A 109 -14.64 -8.39 1.35
CA TRP A 109 -14.57 -7.00 0.86
C TRP A 109 -13.72 -6.85 -0.41
N LEU A 110 -13.24 -7.96 -0.97
CA LEU A 110 -12.38 -8.01 -2.14
C LEU A 110 -13.23 -8.03 -3.40
N GLU A 111 -13.08 -7.02 -4.26
CA GLU A 111 -13.93 -6.86 -5.44
C GLU A 111 -13.47 -7.76 -6.59
N GLU A 112 -12.15 -7.89 -6.79
CA GLU A 112 -11.58 -8.65 -7.91
C GLU A 112 -10.23 -9.30 -7.53
N ILE A 113 -9.94 -10.46 -8.12
CA ILE A 113 -8.64 -11.13 -8.05
C ILE A 113 -8.10 -11.32 -9.46
N ILE A 114 -6.93 -10.76 -9.72
CA ILE A 114 -6.21 -10.98 -10.98
C ILE A 114 -4.99 -11.84 -10.70
N ILE A 115 -4.90 -12.95 -11.43
CA ILE A 115 -3.75 -13.84 -11.39
C ILE A 115 -2.69 -13.29 -12.32
N LEU A 116 -1.59 -12.79 -11.74
CA LEU A 116 -0.48 -12.24 -12.51
C LEU A 116 0.36 -13.32 -13.21
N ASN A 117 0.37 -14.54 -12.68
CA ASN A 117 1.13 -15.66 -13.25
C ASN A 117 0.50 -17.01 -12.88
N GLY A 118 0.11 -17.81 -13.88
CA GLY A 118 -0.49 -19.14 -13.72
C GLY A 118 -1.89 -19.30 -14.36
N GLU A 119 -2.41 -20.53 -14.36
CA GLU A 119 -3.81 -20.83 -14.74
C GLU A 119 -4.67 -20.90 -13.47
N ALA A 120 -5.81 -20.20 -13.48
CA ALA A 120 -6.84 -20.38 -12.47
C ALA A 120 -8.16 -20.71 -13.16
N ARG A 121 -8.79 -21.82 -12.75
CA ARG A 121 -10.07 -22.26 -13.33
C ARG A 121 -11.26 -21.34 -13.02
N GLU A 122 -11.11 -20.43 -12.04
CA GLU A 122 -12.20 -19.61 -11.50
C GLU A 122 -11.90 -18.10 -11.50
N TYR A 123 -10.70 -17.67 -11.90
CA TYR A 123 -10.28 -16.25 -11.87
C TYR A 123 -9.67 -15.81 -13.19
N ARG A 124 -9.89 -14.55 -13.57
CA ARG A 124 -9.34 -13.96 -14.78
C ARG A 124 -7.82 -13.92 -14.72
N THR A 125 -7.16 -14.33 -15.79
CA THR A 125 -5.70 -14.21 -15.92
C THR A 125 -5.30 -12.82 -16.40
N TYR A 126 -4.07 -12.39 -16.09
CA TYR A 126 -3.52 -11.12 -16.59
C TYR A 126 -3.57 -10.99 -18.13
N ALA A 127 -3.34 -12.09 -18.85
CA ALA A 127 -3.35 -12.11 -20.32
C ALA A 127 -4.73 -11.80 -20.91
N GLU A 128 -5.77 -12.51 -20.44
CA GLU A 128 -7.17 -12.26 -20.85
C GLU A 128 -7.63 -10.85 -20.48
N ALA A 129 -7.14 -10.36 -19.35
CA ALA A 129 -7.48 -9.04 -18.86
C ALA A 129 -6.91 -7.95 -19.79
N ILE A 130 -5.63 -8.02 -20.19
CA ILE A 130 -5.03 -7.01 -21.09
C ILE A 130 -5.74 -6.95 -22.43
N GLU A 131 -6.15 -8.08 -23.00
CA GLU A 131 -6.90 -8.10 -24.27
C GLU A 131 -8.21 -7.29 -24.17
N THR A 132 -8.88 -7.36 -23.02
CA THR A 132 -10.12 -6.62 -22.74
C THR A 132 -9.89 -5.11 -22.65
N GLY A 133 -8.76 -4.67 -22.08
CA GLY A 133 -8.42 -3.25 -21.88
C GLY A 133 -8.06 -2.47 -23.15
N SER A 134 -8.05 -3.12 -24.32
CA SER A 134 -7.57 -2.52 -25.58
C SER A 134 -8.48 -1.43 -26.17
N ASN A 135 -9.73 -1.30 -25.70
CA ASN A 135 -10.71 -0.37 -26.27
C ASN A 135 -10.64 1.05 -25.70
N LEU A 136 -10.04 1.24 -24.52
CA LEU A 136 -9.94 2.56 -23.89
C LEU A 136 -8.74 3.36 -24.43
N LEU A 137 -8.94 4.66 -24.58
CA LEU A 137 -7.88 5.60 -24.91
C LEU A 137 -7.04 5.92 -23.67
N GLU A 138 -5.80 6.36 -23.90
CA GLU A 138 -4.93 6.79 -22.80
C GLU A 138 -5.50 8.01 -22.07
N ASP A 139 -6.06 8.97 -22.81
CA ASP A 139 -6.67 10.19 -22.28
C ASP A 139 -7.80 9.90 -21.26
N GLU A 140 -8.57 8.82 -21.45
CA GLU A 140 -9.61 8.40 -20.50
C GLU A 140 -9.02 7.96 -19.15
N ILE A 141 -7.84 7.34 -19.18
CA ILE A 141 -7.10 6.94 -17.97
C ILE A 141 -6.44 8.16 -17.33
N GLU A 142 -5.93 9.09 -18.12
CA GLU A 142 -5.36 10.33 -17.60
C GLU A 142 -6.44 11.19 -16.90
N GLU A 143 -7.66 11.23 -17.45
CA GLU A 143 -8.79 11.90 -16.80
C GLU A 143 -9.12 11.24 -15.47
N LEU A 144 -9.16 9.90 -15.41
CA LEU A 144 -9.39 9.17 -14.16
C LEU A 144 -8.27 9.44 -13.13
N ASP A 145 -7.00 9.38 -13.53
CA ASP A 145 -5.84 9.63 -12.67
C ASP A 145 -5.83 11.05 -12.12
N SER A 146 -6.36 12.03 -12.87
CA SER A 146 -6.44 13.43 -12.43
C SER A 146 -7.35 13.66 -11.22
N HIS A 147 -8.28 12.73 -10.95
CA HIS A 147 -9.15 12.76 -9.79
C HIS A 147 -8.53 12.09 -8.55
N LEU A 148 -7.40 11.38 -8.71
CA LEU A 148 -6.74 10.70 -7.60
C LEU A 148 -5.95 11.66 -6.72
N GLY A 149 -6.10 11.49 -5.41
CA GLY A 149 -5.45 12.32 -4.40
C GLY A 149 -4.30 11.61 -3.70
N THR A 150 -3.36 12.38 -3.12
CA THR A 150 -2.25 11.81 -2.33
C THR A 150 -2.69 11.11 -1.06
N TYR A 151 -3.94 11.33 -0.63
CA TYR A 151 -4.51 10.73 0.57
C TYR A 151 -5.36 9.49 0.28
N GLU A 152 -5.48 9.10 -0.98
CA GLU A 152 -6.14 7.85 -1.34
C GLU A 152 -5.22 6.66 -1.09
N VAL A 153 -5.82 5.52 -0.72
CA VAL A 153 -5.08 4.30 -0.39
C VAL A 153 -4.54 3.68 -1.67
N ALA A 154 -3.23 3.60 -1.78
CA ALA A 154 -2.53 2.99 -2.90
C ALA A 154 -2.22 1.49 -2.66
N MET A 155 -2.03 1.08 -1.39
CA MET A 155 -1.65 -0.30 -1.06
C MET A 155 -2.16 -0.72 0.32
N LEU A 156 -2.58 -1.99 0.41
CA LEU A 156 -2.86 -2.67 1.67
C LEU A 156 -1.80 -3.75 1.89
N LEU A 157 -0.98 -3.60 2.93
CA LEU A 157 0.03 -4.60 3.31
C LEU A 157 -0.43 -5.41 4.52
N PHE A 158 -0.54 -6.72 4.36
CA PHE A 158 -0.83 -7.64 5.46
C PHE A 158 0.46 -8.13 6.10
N THR A 159 0.55 -8.05 7.43
CA THR A 159 1.65 -8.62 8.21
C THR A 159 1.22 -9.95 8.85
N SER A 160 2.16 -10.88 9.03
CA SER A 160 1.86 -12.17 9.65
C SER A 160 1.44 -11.95 11.10
N GLY A 161 0.17 -12.27 11.40
CA GLY A 161 -0.41 -12.11 12.72
C GLY A 161 0.09 -13.19 13.68
N SER A 162 1.25 -13.01 14.32
CA SER A 162 1.71 -13.90 15.39
C SER A 162 0.95 -13.69 16.70
N THR A 163 0.22 -12.58 16.83
CA THR A 163 -0.47 -12.14 18.07
C THR A 163 -1.99 -11.96 17.89
N GLY A 164 -2.56 -12.45 16.78
CA GLY A 164 -4.00 -12.38 16.50
C GLY A 164 -4.33 -12.41 15.00
N ASN A 165 -5.57 -12.07 14.63
CA ASN A 165 -5.98 -11.99 13.23
C ASN A 165 -5.08 -11.02 12.43
N PRO A 166 -4.75 -11.34 11.16
CA PRO A 166 -3.95 -10.48 10.30
C PRO A 166 -4.54 -9.07 10.20
N LYS A 167 -3.70 -8.04 10.30
CA LYS A 167 -4.09 -6.64 10.15
C LYS A 167 -3.46 -6.09 8.87
N ALA A 168 -4.23 -5.28 8.14
CA ALA A 168 -3.72 -4.55 6.98
C ALA A 168 -3.20 -3.17 7.42
N ALA A 169 -1.99 -2.82 6.99
CA ALA A 169 -1.52 -1.45 6.98
C ALA A 169 -1.95 -0.80 5.66
N SER A 170 -2.71 0.30 5.75
CA SER A 170 -3.09 1.10 4.59
C SER A 170 -2.01 2.14 4.32
N LEU A 171 -1.46 2.10 3.12
CA LEU A 171 -0.48 3.06 2.62
C LEU A 171 -1.16 3.93 1.55
N THR A 172 -1.14 5.24 1.76
CA THR A 172 -1.54 6.20 0.73
C THR A 172 -0.39 6.43 -0.25
N HIS A 173 -0.66 7.16 -1.33
CA HIS A 173 0.37 7.68 -2.23
C HIS A 173 1.43 8.52 -1.49
#